data_AF-A0AAD9NEY9-F1
#
_entry.id   AF-A0AAD9NEY9-F1
#
_cell.length_a   1.000
_cell.length_b   1.000
_cell.length_c   1.000
_cell.angle_alpha   90.00
_cell.angle_beta   90.00
_cell.angle_gamma   90.00
#
_symmetry.space_group_name_H-M   'P 1'
#
loop_
_entity.id
_entity.type
_entity.pdbx_description
1 polymer ?
#
loop_
_entity_poly.entity_id
_entity_poly.type
_entity_poly.pdbx_seq_one_letter_code
_entity_poly.pdbx_strand_id
1 'polypeptide(L)'
;MISHNINFVSVMCEIPEVYPNMVIYGNGRYYVNSVVTVSCTGHGYRFLDGGTHRTLICLPQGRWHTIIRGGCHETKSVNKCTTIAEEEQDQQGYGKCVPLPWFQNATIGSVSRDFLSDAGSRVDIVCNKGYRFSDGSKTKVIRCLSGGRWTGLDDCIIEVCPVLNISEYTSISTSKAVYGIVLTVTCRPGYRLKNGAASMEIRCLGEDGWTENNTDCLPVHCLPLTLIKDLDVSTQNSSVYSAVNVSCDGWDHVITVTCLATGDWYPTPPICNDSSHLSSMDPTEADGSNIFGIISLGLMTVFVVAIILSDVKLIFQHLIRNRKKRR
;
A
#
# COMPACT_ATOMS: atom_id res chain seq x y z
N MET A 1 -18.33 3.78 20.31
CA MET A 1 -17.31 4.70 19.76
C MET A 1 -17.58 4.83 18.27
N ILE A 2 -18.14 5.96 17.84
CA ILE A 2 -18.51 6.19 16.45
C ILE A 2 -17.24 6.63 15.71
N SER A 3 -16.80 5.81 14.76
CA SER A 3 -15.69 6.10 13.86
C SER A 3 -16.06 7.29 12.98
N HIS A 4 -15.40 8.43 13.19
CA HIS A 4 -15.44 9.53 12.22
C HIS A 4 -14.59 9.11 11.01
N ASN A 5 -15.29 8.72 9.95
CA ASN A 5 -14.72 8.53 8.63
C ASN A 5 -14.30 9.91 8.10
N ILE A 6 -13.06 10.31 8.35
CA ILE A 6 -12.49 11.54 7.81
C ILE A 6 -12.23 11.30 6.32
N ASN A 7 -13.22 11.62 5.49
CA ASN A 7 -13.01 11.79 4.06
C ASN A 7 -12.03 12.95 3.87
N PHE A 8 -10.76 12.63 3.64
CA PHE A 8 -9.79 13.57 3.10
C PHE A 8 -10.22 13.95 1.69
N VAL A 9 -11.03 15.00 1.56
CA VAL A 9 -11.27 15.64 0.28
C VAL A 9 -9.94 16.27 -0.14
N SER A 10 -9.26 15.68 -1.11
CA SER A 10 -8.04 16.23 -1.67
C SER A 10 -8.36 17.56 -2.36
N VAL A 11 -7.91 18.66 -1.76
CA VAL A 11 -8.07 19.99 -2.35
C VAL A 11 -7.17 20.09 -3.58
N MET A 12 -7.77 20.41 -4.72
CA MET A 12 -7.10 20.53 -6.02
C MET A 12 -7.36 21.89 -6.64
N CYS A 13 -6.38 22.41 -7.37
CA CYS A 13 -6.54 23.59 -8.22
C CYS A 13 -6.94 23.17 -9.63
N GLU A 14 -7.90 23.91 -10.20
CA GLU A 14 -8.31 23.74 -11.60
C GLU A 14 -7.18 24.14 -12.56
N ILE A 15 -7.25 23.61 -13.78
CA ILE A 15 -6.27 23.91 -14.84
C ILE A 15 -6.30 25.43 -15.10
N PRO A 16 -5.15 26.13 -15.05
CA PRO A 16 -5.10 27.56 -15.32
C PRO A 16 -5.63 27.89 -16.72
N GLU A 17 -6.52 28.86 -16.84
CA GLU A 17 -6.92 29.39 -18.14
C GLU A 17 -5.72 30.09 -18.80
N VAL A 18 -5.44 29.74 -20.05
CA VAL A 18 -4.35 30.33 -20.85
C VAL A 18 -4.88 31.01 -22.10
N TYR A 19 -4.21 32.10 -22.48
CA TYR A 19 -4.51 32.88 -23.68
C TYR A 19 -3.76 32.35 -24.91
N PRO A 20 -4.13 32.76 -26.14
CA PRO A 20 -3.37 32.42 -27.34
C PRO A 20 -1.89 32.78 -27.19
N ASN A 21 -1.01 31.95 -27.77
CA ASN A 21 0.45 32.05 -27.64
C ASN A 21 0.98 31.82 -26.21
N MET A 22 0.27 31.03 -25.40
CA MET A 22 0.77 30.53 -24.12
C MET A 22 0.71 29.01 -24.07
N VAL A 23 1.69 28.40 -23.40
CA VAL A 23 1.69 26.96 -23.10
C VAL A 23 1.94 26.75 -21.62
N ILE A 24 1.15 25.83 -21.05
CA ILE A 24 1.31 25.34 -19.68
C ILE A 24 2.30 24.18 -19.70
N TYR A 25 3.35 24.29 -18.91
CA TYR A 25 4.28 23.21 -18.64
C TYR A 25 3.84 22.49 -17.36
N GLY A 26 3.09 21.40 -17.54
CA GLY A 26 2.65 20.51 -16.47
C GLY A 26 1.50 19.62 -16.90
N ASN A 27 1.57 18.32 -16.61
CA ASN A 27 0.48 17.37 -16.87
C ASN A 27 -0.18 16.95 -15.55
N GLY A 28 -1.52 16.93 -15.52
CA GLY A 28 -2.29 16.19 -14.52
C GLY A 28 -3.13 17.02 -13.55
N ARG A 29 -3.45 16.40 -12.41
CA ARG A 29 -4.24 16.98 -11.32
C ARG A 29 -3.32 17.80 -10.39
N TYR A 30 -3.64 19.07 -10.16
CA TYR A 30 -2.80 19.96 -9.36
C TYR A 30 -3.27 19.97 -7.89
N TYR A 31 -2.50 19.35 -7.00
CA TYR A 31 -2.77 19.36 -5.55
C TYR A 31 -2.13 20.57 -4.87
N VAL A 32 -2.47 20.82 -3.60
CA VAL A 32 -1.86 21.87 -2.78
C VAL A 32 -0.32 21.82 -2.87
N ASN A 33 0.32 22.98 -3.02
CA ASN A 33 1.75 23.20 -3.29
C ASN A 33 2.25 22.75 -4.68
N SER A 34 1.39 22.30 -5.58
CA SER A 34 1.77 22.08 -6.97
C SER A 34 2.17 23.40 -7.62
N VAL A 35 3.26 23.35 -8.38
CA VAL A 35 3.81 24.51 -9.09
C VAL A 35 3.66 24.29 -10.59
N VAL A 36 3.10 25.28 -11.29
CA VAL A 36 2.86 25.23 -12.74
C VAL A 36 3.50 26.42 -13.41
N THR A 37 4.18 26.20 -14.52
CA THR A 37 4.81 27.27 -15.30
C THR A 37 4.03 27.50 -16.59
N VAL A 38 3.65 28.75 -16.86
CA VAL A 38 3.03 29.19 -18.11
C VAL A 38 4.02 30.05 -18.88
N SER A 39 4.32 29.72 -20.12
CA SER A 39 5.27 30.49 -20.95
C SER A 39 4.64 30.96 -22.25
N CYS A 40 5.12 32.12 -22.74
CA CYS A 40 4.74 32.63 -24.05
C CYS A 40 5.39 31.78 -25.16
N THR A 41 4.62 31.42 -26.18
CA THR A 41 5.08 30.67 -27.35
C THR A 41 5.20 31.58 -28.56
N GLY A 42 6.38 31.63 -29.17
CA GLY A 42 6.68 32.45 -30.33
C GLY A 42 7.84 33.43 -30.07
N HIS A 43 8.73 33.59 -31.04
CA HIS A 43 9.83 34.54 -30.96
C HIS A 43 9.28 35.97 -30.89
N GLY A 44 9.53 36.67 -29.78
CA GLY A 44 9.08 38.05 -29.56
C GLY A 44 7.81 38.21 -28.73
N TYR A 45 7.20 37.13 -28.24
CA TYR A 45 6.02 37.24 -27.34
C TYR A 45 6.45 37.28 -25.87
N ARG A 46 5.97 38.29 -25.14
CA ARG A 46 6.28 38.49 -23.71
C ARG A 46 5.04 38.87 -22.92
N PHE A 47 5.07 38.61 -21.61
CA PHE A 47 4.13 39.20 -20.65
C PHE A 47 4.34 40.72 -20.56
N LEU A 48 3.36 41.44 -20.04
CA LEU A 48 3.37 42.92 -19.97
C LEU A 48 4.57 43.53 -19.21
N ASP A 49 5.20 42.77 -18.32
CA ASP A 49 6.41 43.17 -17.58
C ASP A 49 7.71 42.78 -18.28
N GLY A 50 7.64 42.25 -19.51
CA GLY A 50 8.79 41.77 -20.27
C GLY A 50 9.22 40.33 -19.96
N GLY A 51 8.54 39.63 -19.04
CA GLY A 51 8.81 38.23 -18.73
C GLY A 51 8.42 37.28 -19.88
N THR A 52 9.06 36.12 -19.97
CA THR A 52 8.70 35.05 -20.95
C THR A 52 7.95 33.89 -20.32
N HIS A 53 7.93 33.79 -18.98
CA HIS A 53 7.27 32.73 -18.23
C HIS A 53 6.72 33.24 -16.88
N ARG A 54 5.74 32.51 -16.34
CA ARG A 54 5.08 32.75 -15.06
C ARG A 54 4.89 31.48 -14.28
N THR A 55 5.09 31.58 -12.98
CA THR A 55 4.95 30.45 -12.06
C THR A 55 3.71 30.64 -11.18
N LEU A 56 2.87 29.61 -11.12
CA LEU A 56 1.64 29.55 -10.32
C LEU A 56 1.81 28.48 -9.24
N ILE A 57 1.37 28.76 -8.02
CA ILE A 57 1.42 27.82 -6.89
C ILE A 57 -0.01 27.52 -6.43
N CYS A 58 -0.37 26.26 -6.32
CA CYS A 58 -1.68 25.84 -5.85
C CYS A 58 -1.78 26.00 -4.33
N LEU A 59 -2.68 26.86 -3.86
CA LEU A 59 -2.88 27.14 -2.44
C LEU A 59 -3.83 26.12 -1.77
N PRO A 60 -3.79 25.99 -0.43
CA PRO A 60 -4.69 25.11 0.33
C PRO A 60 -6.20 25.36 0.15
N GLN A 61 -6.56 26.48 -0.48
CA GLN A 61 -7.93 26.91 -0.78
C GLN A 61 -8.42 26.44 -2.16
N GLY A 62 -7.61 25.67 -2.91
CA GLY A 62 -7.92 25.23 -4.27
C GLY A 62 -7.82 26.35 -5.32
N ARG A 63 -7.04 27.39 -5.04
CA ARG A 63 -6.83 28.56 -5.91
C ARG A 63 -5.34 28.79 -6.16
N TRP A 64 -5.02 29.38 -7.30
CA TRP A 64 -3.66 29.77 -7.64
C TRP A 64 -3.22 31.02 -6.85
N HIS A 65 -2.01 30.99 -6.30
CA HIS A 65 -1.42 32.13 -5.58
C HIS A 65 -1.30 33.38 -6.46
N THR A 66 -1.01 33.20 -7.74
CA THR A 66 -0.91 34.25 -8.75
C THR A 66 -1.97 33.99 -9.83
N ILE A 67 -2.62 35.04 -10.34
CA ILE A 67 -3.56 34.94 -11.47
C ILE A 67 -2.91 35.61 -12.67
N ILE A 68 -2.93 34.94 -13.83
CA ILE A 68 -2.40 35.50 -15.08
C ILE A 68 -3.36 36.61 -15.54
N ARG A 69 -2.96 37.87 -15.38
CA ARG A 69 -3.73 39.02 -15.88
C ARG A 69 -3.20 39.41 -17.26
N GLY A 70 -3.93 39.06 -18.32
CA GLY A 70 -3.62 39.42 -19.70
C GLY A 70 -2.78 38.38 -20.45
N GLY A 71 -2.78 38.52 -21.78
CA GLY A 71 -2.12 37.63 -22.74
C GLY A 71 -0.64 37.97 -22.99
N CYS A 72 0.02 37.18 -23.84
CA CYS A 72 1.34 37.52 -24.35
C CYS A 72 1.19 38.52 -25.50
N HIS A 73 2.05 39.54 -25.52
CA HIS A 73 2.07 40.56 -26.57
C HIS A 73 3.36 40.47 -27.38
N GLU A 74 3.24 40.75 -28.67
CA GLU A 74 4.36 40.79 -29.60
C GLU A 74 5.18 42.07 -29.37
N THR A 75 6.46 41.92 -29.04
CA THR A 75 7.40 43.03 -28.96
C THR A 75 7.88 43.36 -30.36
N LYS A 76 7.42 44.47 -30.94
CA LYS A 76 7.92 44.98 -32.23
C LYS A 76 9.43 45.22 -32.15
N SER A 77 10.19 44.60 -33.05
CA SER A 77 11.60 44.89 -33.24
C SER A 77 11.77 46.35 -33.67
N VAL A 78 12.51 47.14 -32.89
CA VAL A 78 13.02 48.43 -33.35
C VAL A 78 14.35 48.15 -34.04
N ASN A 79 14.32 47.84 -35.33
CA ASN A 79 15.49 47.96 -36.20
C ASN A 79 15.18 48.96 -37.32
N LYS A 80 15.71 50.18 -37.18
CA LYS A 80 15.95 51.12 -38.28
C LYS A 80 17.43 50.94 -38.65
N CYS A 81 17.74 50.55 -39.88
CA CYS A 81 19.11 50.44 -40.37
C CYS A 81 19.73 51.84 -40.53
N THR A 82 20.90 52.08 -39.94
CA THR A 82 21.87 53.07 -40.43
C THR A 82 23.29 52.61 -40.10
N THR A 83 24.13 52.64 -41.12
CA THR A 83 25.57 52.42 -41.16
C THR A 83 26.34 53.36 -40.24
N ILE A 84 27.33 52.85 -39.50
CA ILE A 84 28.74 53.30 -39.40
C ILE A 84 29.50 52.14 -38.74
N ALA A 85 30.67 51.81 -39.29
CA ALA A 85 31.58 50.81 -38.76
C ALA A 85 32.26 51.34 -37.49
N GLU A 86 32.17 50.59 -36.40
CA GLU A 86 33.14 50.56 -35.31
C GLU A 86 33.07 49.16 -34.69
N GLU A 87 34.22 48.48 -34.70
CA GLU A 87 34.41 47.16 -34.10
C GLU A 87 34.26 47.25 -32.58
N GLU A 88 33.22 46.59 -32.04
CA GLU A 88 33.38 45.84 -30.81
C GLU A 88 33.02 44.39 -31.11
N GLN A 89 34.06 43.57 -31.24
CA GLN A 89 33.95 42.15 -31.00
C GLN A 89 33.46 41.94 -29.57
N ASP A 90 32.25 41.42 -29.38
CA ASP A 90 31.92 40.70 -28.14
C ASP A 90 31.04 39.47 -28.40
N GLN A 91 31.75 38.40 -28.80
CA GLN A 91 31.65 37.04 -28.28
C GLN A 91 30.26 36.36 -28.11
N GLN A 92 30.06 35.34 -28.95
CA GLN A 92 29.81 33.97 -28.48
C GLN A 92 28.61 33.74 -27.52
N GLY A 93 27.37 33.78 -28.03
CA GLY A 93 26.18 33.37 -27.28
C GLY A 93 25.96 31.85 -27.11
N TYR A 94 26.94 31.00 -27.41
CA TYR A 94 26.91 29.54 -27.17
C TYR A 94 27.57 29.23 -25.82
N GLY A 95 26.91 29.54 -24.71
CA GLY A 95 27.54 29.41 -23.40
C GLY A 95 26.66 28.83 -22.31
N LYS A 96 25.33 28.82 -22.46
CA LYS A 96 24.42 28.48 -21.37
C LYS A 96 23.39 27.42 -21.76
N CYS A 97 23.29 26.36 -20.97
CA CYS A 97 22.25 25.36 -21.08
C CYS A 97 20.89 25.91 -20.69
N VAL A 98 19.87 25.30 -21.29
CA VAL A 98 18.49 25.45 -20.80
C VAL A 98 18.42 25.17 -19.29
N PRO A 99 17.49 25.82 -18.57
CA PRO A 99 17.23 25.50 -17.16
C PRO A 99 17.06 23.99 -16.97
N LEU A 100 17.56 23.47 -15.84
CA LEU A 100 17.52 22.03 -15.55
C LEU A 100 16.07 21.51 -15.66
N PRO A 101 15.84 20.43 -16.42
CA PRO A 101 14.54 19.79 -16.45
C PRO A 101 14.23 19.17 -15.08
N TRP A 102 12.95 18.98 -14.79
CA TRP A 102 12.52 18.23 -13.61
C TRP A 102 12.84 16.74 -13.81
N PHE A 103 13.22 16.05 -12.73
CA PHE A 103 13.58 14.64 -12.76
C PHE A 103 12.59 13.83 -11.91
N GLN A 104 11.93 12.83 -12.50
CA GLN A 104 10.98 11.99 -11.80
C GLN A 104 11.73 11.16 -10.72
N ASN A 105 11.28 11.24 -9.47
CA ASN A 105 11.85 10.52 -8.33
C ASN A 105 13.35 10.78 -8.09
N ALA A 106 13.85 11.97 -8.41
CA ALA A 106 15.22 12.39 -8.15
C ALA A 106 15.30 13.84 -7.66
N THR A 107 16.42 14.20 -7.06
CA THR A 107 16.76 15.54 -6.58
C THR A 107 18.15 15.95 -7.07
N ILE A 108 18.40 17.25 -7.11
CA ILE A 108 19.73 17.79 -7.41
C ILE A 108 20.57 17.66 -6.13
N GLY A 109 21.69 16.93 -6.21
CA GLY A 109 22.61 16.72 -5.09
C GLY A 109 23.61 17.86 -4.96
N SER A 110 24.62 17.88 -5.82
CA SER A 110 25.70 18.87 -5.81
C SER A 110 25.90 19.50 -7.18
N VAL A 111 26.47 20.71 -7.20
CA VAL A 111 26.67 21.52 -8.40
C VAL A 111 28.11 22.01 -8.43
N SER A 112 28.79 21.84 -9.57
CA SER A 112 30.23 22.13 -9.67
C SER A 112 30.58 23.61 -9.92
N ARG A 113 29.61 24.49 -10.17
CA ARG A 113 29.82 25.92 -10.48
C ARG A 113 28.66 26.77 -9.96
N ASP A 114 28.96 28.01 -9.61
CA ASP A 114 27.97 29.02 -9.17
C ASP A 114 26.93 29.33 -10.26
N PHE A 115 27.30 29.13 -11.53
CA PHE A 115 26.43 29.30 -12.69
C PHE A 115 26.07 27.95 -13.33
N LEU A 116 25.01 27.33 -12.82
CA LEU A 116 24.44 26.04 -13.24
C LEU A 116 24.33 25.85 -14.75
N SER A 117 24.08 26.93 -15.50
CA SER A 117 23.87 26.87 -16.94
C SER A 117 25.15 26.85 -17.76
N ASP A 118 26.33 27.16 -17.23
CA ASP A 118 27.49 27.39 -18.08
C ASP A 118 27.98 26.12 -18.78
N ALA A 119 28.48 26.25 -20.01
CA ALA A 119 29.06 25.14 -20.77
C ALA A 119 30.17 24.44 -19.94
N GLY A 120 30.05 23.12 -19.81
CA GLY A 120 30.93 22.29 -18.99
C GLY A 120 30.53 22.19 -17.51
N SER A 121 29.47 22.87 -17.05
CA SER A 121 28.91 22.69 -15.71
C SER A 121 28.46 21.25 -15.50
N ARG A 122 28.64 20.75 -14.27
CA ARG A 122 28.29 19.40 -13.86
C ARG A 122 27.30 19.47 -12.71
N VAL A 123 26.29 18.60 -12.77
CA VAL A 123 25.23 18.52 -11.78
C VAL A 123 25.05 17.06 -11.42
N ASP A 124 25.09 16.78 -10.12
CA ASP A 124 24.79 15.46 -9.60
C ASP A 124 23.28 15.33 -9.42
N ILE A 125 22.72 14.31 -10.05
CA ILE A 125 21.33 13.92 -9.87
C ILE A 125 21.30 12.70 -8.98
N VAL A 126 20.60 12.82 -7.86
CA VAL A 126 20.49 11.79 -6.82
C VAL A 126 19.07 11.25 -6.82
N CYS A 127 18.90 9.94 -7.03
CA CYS A 127 17.58 9.33 -6.90
C CYS A 127 17.05 9.49 -5.47
N ASN A 128 15.75 9.75 -5.35
CA ASN A 128 15.08 9.86 -4.07
C ASN A 128 15.18 8.53 -3.31
N LYS A 129 15.03 8.60 -1.98
CA LYS A 129 15.06 7.40 -1.12
C LYS A 129 14.07 6.34 -1.65
N GLY A 130 14.56 5.12 -1.82
CA GLY A 130 13.77 4.02 -2.37
C GLY A 130 13.71 3.96 -3.89
N TYR A 131 14.54 4.74 -4.58
CA TYR A 131 14.71 4.71 -6.02
C TYR A 131 16.20 4.66 -6.38
N ARG A 132 16.49 4.10 -7.56
CA ARG A 132 17.83 4.01 -8.14
C ARG A 132 17.76 4.08 -9.66
N PHE A 133 18.89 4.33 -10.32
CA PHE A 133 18.97 4.21 -11.78
C PHE A 133 18.98 2.73 -12.20
N SER A 134 18.67 2.47 -13.47
CA SER A 134 18.61 1.12 -14.03
C SER A 134 19.92 0.32 -13.94
N ASP A 135 21.06 1.01 -13.83
CA ASP A 135 22.39 0.40 -13.64
C ASP A 135 22.75 0.16 -12.17
N GLY A 136 21.83 0.43 -11.23
CA GLY A 136 22.03 0.26 -9.80
C GLY A 136 22.61 1.50 -9.09
N SER A 137 23.07 2.51 -9.82
CA SER A 137 23.61 3.72 -9.20
C SER A 137 22.52 4.56 -8.53
N LYS A 138 22.86 5.27 -7.45
CA LYS A 138 21.96 6.24 -6.79
C LYS A 138 22.20 7.67 -7.24
N THR A 139 23.36 7.93 -7.85
CA THR A 139 23.77 9.25 -8.31
C THR A 139 24.36 9.16 -9.70
N LYS A 140 23.92 10.06 -10.58
CA LYS A 140 24.50 10.26 -11.93
C LYS A 140 24.85 11.70 -12.15
N VAL A 141 25.90 11.94 -12.92
CA VAL A 141 26.35 13.29 -13.26
C VAL A 141 25.89 13.65 -14.65
N ILE A 142 25.10 14.72 -14.78
CA ILE A 142 24.78 15.32 -16.06
C ILE A 142 25.68 16.52 -16.34
N ARG A 143 25.93 16.79 -17.63
CA ARG A 143 26.83 17.86 -18.06
C ARG A 143 26.12 18.80 -19.01
N CYS A 144 26.39 20.09 -18.84
CA CYS A 144 25.99 21.09 -19.81
C CYS A 144 26.92 21.05 -21.02
N LEU A 145 26.39 20.70 -22.20
CA LEU A 145 27.13 20.65 -23.46
C LEU A 145 27.25 22.06 -24.08
N SER A 146 28.28 22.28 -24.91
CA SER A 146 28.50 23.55 -25.62
C SER A 146 27.34 23.95 -26.54
N GLY A 147 26.51 23.00 -26.95
CA GLY A 147 25.27 23.24 -27.70
C GLY A 147 24.07 23.70 -26.84
N GLY A 148 24.26 24.03 -25.56
CA GLY A 148 23.19 24.53 -24.69
C GLY A 148 22.18 23.49 -24.21
N ARG A 149 22.55 22.19 -24.23
CA ARG A 149 21.71 21.08 -23.76
C ARG A 149 22.44 20.25 -22.71
N TRP A 150 21.68 19.74 -21.75
CA TRP A 150 22.18 18.75 -20.79
C TRP A 150 22.37 17.39 -21.47
N THR A 151 23.34 16.61 -20.99
CA THR A 151 23.41 15.18 -21.30
C THR A 151 22.12 14.47 -20.84
N GLY A 152 21.75 13.40 -21.53
CA GLY A 152 20.59 12.59 -21.15
C GLY A 152 20.71 12.05 -19.72
N LEU A 153 19.57 11.93 -19.06
CA LEU A 153 19.42 11.28 -17.77
C LEU A 153 18.41 10.14 -17.92
N ASP A 154 18.73 8.97 -17.37
CA ASP A 154 17.80 7.86 -17.25
C ASP A 154 16.80 8.10 -16.11
N ASP A 155 15.66 7.40 -16.14
CA ASP A 155 14.68 7.48 -15.05
C ASP A 155 15.18 6.76 -13.78
N CYS A 156 14.83 7.33 -12.62
CA CYS A 156 14.97 6.65 -11.33
C CYS A 156 13.81 5.65 -11.15
N ILE A 157 14.14 4.37 -11.17
CA ILE A 157 13.22 3.25 -10.95
C ILE A 157 13.10 2.92 -9.47
N ILE A 158 11.93 2.45 -9.04
CA ILE A 158 11.69 2.09 -7.65
C ILE A 158 12.55 0.89 -7.25
N GLU A 159 13.17 0.95 -6.07
CA GLU A 159 13.91 -0.17 -5.51
C GLU A 159 12.94 -1.29 -5.13
N VAL A 160 13.43 -2.53 -5.26
CA VAL A 160 12.68 -3.74 -4.93
C VAL A 160 13.46 -4.56 -3.91
N CYS A 161 12.72 -5.12 -2.96
CA CYS A 161 13.26 -6.05 -1.98
C CYS A 161 13.41 -7.46 -2.57
N PRO A 162 14.26 -8.30 -1.97
CA PRO A 162 14.36 -9.71 -2.33
C PRO A 162 13.00 -10.40 -2.24
N VAL A 163 12.77 -11.36 -3.12
CA VAL A 163 11.59 -12.22 -3.05
C VAL A 163 11.66 -13.04 -1.76
N LEU A 164 10.59 -13.01 -0.97
CA LEU A 164 10.50 -13.81 0.24
C LEU A 164 10.37 -15.30 -0.13
N ASN A 165 11.12 -16.14 0.58
CA ASN A 165 10.92 -17.59 0.50
C ASN A 165 9.82 -17.98 1.48
N ILE A 166 8.61 -18.22 0.95
CA ILE A 166 7.42 -18.47 1.77
C ILE A 166 7.30 -19.98 1.99
N SER A 167 7.34 -20.39 3.25
CA SER A 167 7.03 -21.76 3.68
C SER A 167 5.58 -22.14 3.38
N GLU A 168 5.29 -23.43 3.22
CA GLU A 168 3.92 -23.94 3.09
C GLU A 168 3.02 -23.62 4.30
N TYR A 169 3.62 -23.34 5.47
CA TYR A 169 2.91 -22.99 6.71
C TYR A 169 2.68 -21.49 6.88
N THR A 170 3.07 -20.69 5.87
CA THR A 170 3.01 -19.24 5.89
C THR A 170 2.10 -18.74 4.77
N SER A 171 1.43 -17.61 5.00
CA SER A 171 0.66 -16.88 4.00
C SER A 171 1.02 -15.39 4.06
N ILE A 172 0.97 -14.72 2.92
CA ILE A 172 1.28 -13.29 2.83
C ILE A 172 0.13 -12.52 2.17
N SER A 173 -0.05 -11.26 2.55
CA SER A 173 -1.12 -10.41 2.01
C SER A 173 -0.91 -9.96 0.56
N THR A 174 0.33 -9.94 0.07
CA THR A 174 0.68 -9.52 -1.30
C THR A 174 2.05 -10.06 -1.70
N SER A 175 2.25 -10.36 -2.99
CA SER A 175 3.54 -10.76 -3.56
C SER A 175 4.40 -9.58 -4.03
N LYS A 176 3.89 -8.34 -3.94
CA LYS A 176 4.62 -7.14 -4.34
C LYS A 176 5.78 -6.87 -3.38
N ALA A 177 6.96 -6.59 -3.92
CA ALA A 177 8.19 -6.34 -3.17
C ALA A 177 8.82 -4.98 -3.51
N VAL A 178 8.03 -3.92 -3.63
CA VAL A 178 8.51 -2.56 -3.97
C VAL A 178 8.76 -1.71 -2.73
N TYR A 179 9.70 -0.78 -2.79
CA TYR A 179 10.05 0.11 -1.68
C TYR A 179 8.82 0.73 -0.99
N GLY A 180 8.84 0.72 0.35
CA GLY A 180 7.82 1.32 1.19
C GLY A 180 6.57 0.46 1.40
N ILE A 181 6.38 -0.62 0.64
CA ILE A 181 5.23 -1.50 0.82
C ILE A 181 5.28 -2.20 2.19
N VAL A 182 4.11 -2.39 2.78
CA VAL A 182 3.92 -3.18 4.00
C VAL A 182 3.18 -4.45 3.61
N LEU A 183 3.70 -5.59 4.04
CA LEU A 183 3.04 -6.88 3.90
C LEU A 183 2.82 -7.51 5.27
N THR A 184 1.77 -8.31 5.36
CA THR A 184 1.42 -9.05 6.56
C THR A 184 1.78 -10.51 6.33
N VAL A 185 2.67 -11.04 7.15
CA VAL A 185 3.01 -12.47 7.22
C VAL A 185 2.10 -13.11 8.25
N THR A 186 1.39 -14.17 7.87
CA THR A 186 0.44 -14.88 8.75
C THR A 186 0.75 -16.38 8.74
N CYS A 187 0.97 -16.95 9.91
CA CYS A 187 1.14 -18.38 10.09
C CYS A 187 -0.20 -19.12 9.99
N ARG A 188 -0.18 -20.29 9.36
CA ARG A 188 -1.35 -21.17 9.29
C ARG A 188 -1.71 -21.71 10.68
N PRO A 189 -2.97 -22.13 10.91
CA PRO A 189 -3.38 -22.74 12.17
C PRO A 189 -2.45 -23.89 12.57
N GLY A 190 -2.00 -23.88 13.82
CA GLY A 190 -1.03 -24.85 14.32
C GLY A 190 0.43 -24.46 14.18
N TYR A 191 0.71 -23.29 13.60
CA TYR A 191 2.05 -22.74 13.48
C TYR A 191 2.10 -21.32 14.03
N ARG A 192 3.27 -20.92 14.53
CA ARG A 192 3.52 -19.60 15.11
C ARG A 192 4.88 -19.08 14.70
N LEU A 193 5.01 -17.76 14.70
CA LEU A 193 6.31 -17.10 14.60
C LEU A 193 7.16 -17.47 15.82
N LYS A 194 8.47 -17.28 15.71
CA LYS A 194 9.42 -17.57 16.80
C LYS A 194 9.09 -16.86 18.12
N ASN A 195 8.43 -15.71 18.06
CA ASN A 195 7.96 -14.94 19.22
C ASN A 195 6.57 -15.38 19.74
N GLY A 196 5.98 -16.46 19.20
CA GLY A 196 4.66 -16.97 19.56
C GLY A 196 3.47 -16.28 18.88
N ALA A 197 3.69 -15.21 18.11
CA ALA A 197 2.63 -14.50 17.42
C ALA A 197 2.11 -15.30 16.20
N ALA A 198 0.85 -15.10 15.85
CA ALA A 198 0.24 -15.71 14.66
C ALA A 198 0.54 -14.92 13.37
N SER A 199 0.90 -13.65 13.49
CA SER A 199 1.18 -12.78 12.35
C SER A 199 2.13 -11.64 12.72
N MET A 200 2.78 -11.07 11.70
CA MET A 200 3.58 -9.85 11.82
C MET A 200 3.51 -9.01 10.55
N GLU A 201 3.86 -7.73 10.66
CA GLU A 201 4.02 -6.85 9.51
C GLU A 201 5.49 -6.59 9.22
N ILE A 202 5.85 -6.63 7.93
CA ILE A 202 7.20 -6.30 7.48
C ILE A 202 7.13 -5.28 6.34
N ARG A 203 8.12 -4.40 6.26
CA ARG A 203 8.18 -3.32 5.27
C ARG A 203 9.37 -3.49 4.35
N CYS A 204 9.19 -3.20 3.07
CA CYS A 204 10.29 -3.18 2.11
C CYS A 204 11.09 -1.88 2.24
N LEU A 205 12.39 -2.00 2.48
CA LEU A 205 13.35 -0.90 2.57
C LEU A 205 14.16 -0.72 1.27
N GLY A 206 13.81 -1.43 0.20
CA GLY A 206 14.48 -1.35 -1.10
C GLY A 206 15.68 -2.29 -1.15
N GLU A 207 16.86 -1.77 -1.48
CA GLU A 207 18.09 -2.57 -1.48
C GLU A 207 18.46 -3.14 -0.11
N ASP A 208 18.09 -2.45 0.97
CA ASP A 208 18.32 -2.90 2.35
C ASP A 208 17.43 -4.10 2.74
N GLY A 209 16.53 -4.53 1.85
CA GLY A 209 15.65 -5.68 2.04
C GLY A 209 14.46 -5.40 2.94
N TRP A 210 13.95 -6.44 3.59
CA TRP A 210 12.78 -6.36 4.46
C TRP A 210 13.18 -5.97 5.89
N THR A 211 12.30 -5.27 6.61
CA THR A 211 12.53 -4.91 8.03
C THR A 211 12.74 -6.11 8.94
N GLU A 212 12.22 -7.28 8.58
CA GLU A 212 12.44 -8.55 9.27
C GLU A 212 12.78 -9.61 8.22
N ASN A 213 13.82 -10.40 8.50
CA ASN A 213 14.29 -11.45 7.59
C ASN A 213 13.74 -12.83 7.95
N ASN A 214 13.34 -13.03 9.21
CA ASN A 214 12.86 -14.31 9.69
C ASN A 214 11.34 -14.34 9.68
N THR A 215 10.79 -14.85 8.59
CA THR A 215 9.35 -15.01 8.38
C THR A 215 8.88 -16.45 8.62
N ASP A 216 9.69 -17.27 9.29
CA ASP A 216 9.44 -18.70 9.44
C ASP A 216 8.38 -18.96 10.51
N CYS A 217 7.43 -19.81 10.15
CA CYS A 217 6.39 -20.31 11.04
C CYS A 217 6.79 -21.70 11.53
N LEU A 218 6.95 -21.83 12.84
CA LEU A 218 7.33 -23.07 13.53
C LEU A 218 6.07 -23.80 14.01
N PRO A 219 6.06 -25.14 14.02
CA PRO A 219 4.93 -25.90 14.54
C PRO A 219 4.71 -25.61 16.02
N VAL A 220 3.46 -25.56 16.42
CA VAL A 220 3.08 -25.59 17.84
C VAL A 220 3.36 -26.99 18.37
N HIS A 221 3.84 -27.06 19.61
CA HIS A 221 4.06 -28.33 20.31
C HIS A 221 3.09 -28.43 21.48
N CYS A 222 2.42 -29.57 21.60
CA CYS A 222 1.64 -29.90 22.77
C CYS A 222 2.53 -30.27 23.96
N LEU A 223 1.96 -30.22 25.17
CA LEU A 223 2.68 -30.57 26.38
C LEU A 223 3.22 -32.02 26.28
N PRO A 224 4.50 -32.27 26.62
CA PRO A 224 5.05 -33.63 26.60
C PRO A 224 4.26 -34.57 27.52
N LEU A 225 3.74 -35.65 26.95
CA LEU A 225 2.92 -36.64 27.69
C LEU A 225 3.73 -37.44 28.71
N THR A 226 5.07 -37.45 28.60
CA THR A 226 5.99 -38.07 29.57
C THR A 226 5.93 -37.43 30.96
N LEU A 227 5.28 -36.28 31.10
CA LEU A 227 5.05 -35.62 32.38
C LEU A 227 3.89 -36.24 33.17
N ILE A 228 3.05 -37.06 32.52
CA ILE A 228 1.91 -37.73 33.16
C ILE A 228 2.40 -39.08 33.72
N LYS A 229 2.30 -39.26 35.04
CA LYS A 229 2.74 -40.47 35.73
C LYS A 229 1.84 -41.67 35.37
N ASP A 230 2.46 -42.85 35.25
CA ASP A 230 1.81 -44.14 34.99
C ASP A 230 1.04 -44.19 33.64
N LEU A 231 1.36 -43.26 32.72
CA LEU A 231 0.84 -43.22 31.34
C LEU A 231 1.86 -43.85 30.39
N ASP A 232 1.47 -44.94 29.73
CA ASP A 232 2.19 -45.52 28.60
C ASP A 232 1.85 -44.78 27.31
N VAL A 233 2.86 -44.49 26.50
CA VAL A 233 2.77 -43.61 25.33
C VAL A 233 3.52 -44.23 24.15
N SER A 234 2.83 -44.39 23.02
CA SER A 234 3.42 -45.06 21.85
C SER A 234 4.54 -44.26 21.17
N THR A 235 4.51 -42.93 21.24
CA THR A 235 5.53 -42.04 20.66
C THR A 235 5.57 -40.69 21.37
N GLN A 236 6.75 -40.07 21.44
CA GLN A 236 6.93 -38.74 22.06
C GLN A 236 6.69 -37.58 21.09
N ASN A 237 6.11 -37.83 19.90
CA ASN A 237 5.85 -36.77 18.93
C ASN A 237 4.73 -35.83 19.39
N SER A 238 5.10 -34.65 19.90
CA SER A 238 4.16 -33.61 20.34
C SER A 238 3.92 -32.51 19.30
N SER A 239 4.34 -32.70 18.05
CA SER A 239 4.14 -31.71 16.99
C SER A 239 2.65 -31.55 16.67
N VAL A 240 2.24 -30.37 16.23
CA VAL A 240 0.85 -30.13 15.83
C VAL A 240 0.31 -31.17 14.86
N TYR A 241 -0.95 -31.56 15.06
CA TYR A 241 -1.67 -32.60 14.33
C TYR A 241 -1.08 -34.02 14.45
N SER A 242 -0.08 -34.25 15.31
CA SER A 242 0.35 -35.60 15.63
C SER A 242 -0.74 -36.36 16.37
N ALA A 243 -0.88 -37.65 16.08
CA ALA A 243 -1.74 -38.56 16.80
C ALA A 243 -0.88 -39.58 17.56
N VAL A 244 -1.18 -39.76 18.84
CA VAL A 244 -0.40 -40.61 19.76
C VAL A 244 -1.35 -41.52 20.50
N ASN A 245 -1.00 -42.79 20.63
CA ASN A 245 -1.77 -43.74 21.41
C ASN A 245 -1.25 -43.74 22.84
N VAL A 246 -2.17 -43.68 23.79
CA VAL A 246 -1.88 -43.67 25.23
C VAL A 246 -2.74 -44.69 25.95
N SER A 247 -2.19 -45.26 27.01
CA SER A 247 -2.88 -46.19 27.93
C SER A 247 -2.32 -46.02 29.33
N CYS A 248 -3.15 -46.21 30.36
CA CYS A 248 -2.62 -46.26 31.74
C CYS A 248 -2.01 -47.65 32.00
N ASP A 249 -0.95 -47.67 32.80
CA ASP A 249 -0.29 -48.93 33.19
C ASP A 249 -1.30 -49.88 33.89
N GLY A 250 -1.33 -51.13 33.44
CA GLY A 250 -2.29 -52.14 33.89
C GLY A 250 -3.71 -52.03 33.31
N TRP A 251 -3.98 -51.15 32.34
CA TRP A 251 -5.29 -51.03 31.68
C TRP A 251 -5.20 -51.43 30.19
N ASP A 252 -6.15 -52.25 29.72
CA ASP A 252 -6.26 -52.66 28.30
C ASP A 252 -6.92 -51.60 27.40
N HIS A 253 -7.20 -50.41 27.93
CA HIS A 253 -7.88 -49.36 27.18
C HIS A 253 -6.89 -48.37 26.55
N VAL A 254 -6.81 -48.42 25.21
CA VAL A 254 -5.96 -47.52 24.42
C VAL A 254 -6.81 -46.38 23.86
N ILE A 255 -6.36 -45.15 24.11
CA ILE A 255 -6.99 -43.92 23.59
C ILE A 255 -6.01 -43.26 22.63
N THR A 256 -6.49 -42.79 21.49
CA THR A 256 -5.71 -41.95 20.58
C THR A 256 -5.96 -40.48 20.89
N VAL A 257 -4.90 -39.75 21.27
CA VAL A 257 -4.93 -38.30 21.50
C VAL A 257 -4.25 -37.59 20.33
N THR A 258 -4.82 -36.46 19.91
CA THR A 258 -4.32 -35.66 18.79
C THR A 258 -3.88 -34.28 19.27
N CYS A 259 -2.70 -33.82 18.85
CA CYS A 259 -2.22 -32.48 19.18
C CYS A 259 -2.94 -31.44 18.32
N LEU A 260 -3.71 -30.55 18.94
CA LEU A 260 -4.47 -29.52 18.24
C LEU A 260 -3.63 -28.30 17.88
N ALA A 261 -4.15 -27.50 16.96
CA ALA A 261 -3.57 -26.22 16.56
C ALA A 261 -3.38 -25.21 17.70
N THR A 262 -4.11 -25.39 18.80
CA THR A 262 -4.02 -24.57 20.02
C THR A 262 -2.83 -24.93 20.90
N GLY A 263 -2.24 -26.12 20.72
CA GLY A 263 -1.22 -26.68 21.62
C GLY A 263 -1.77 -27.62 22.69
N ASP A 264 -3.05 -27.98 22.60
CA ASP A 264 -3.71 -28.90 23.54
C ASP A 264 -3.89 -30.29 22.91
N TRP A 265 -3.80 -31.33 23.74
CA TRP A 265 -4.16 -32.68 23.33
C TRP A 265 -5.68 -32.86 23.37
N TYR A 266 -6.23 -33.50 22.33
CA TYR A 266 -7.65 -33.84 22.26
C TYR A 266 -7.90 -35.28 21.78
N PRO A 267 -8.73 -36.08 22.49
CA PRO A 267 -9.31 -35.77 23.81
C PRO A 267 -8.21 -35.55 24.85
N THR A 268 -8.55 -34.92 25.98
CA THR A 268 -7.60 -34.69 27.07
C THR A 268 -7.06 -36.03 27.58
N PRO A 269 -5.73 -36.20 27.74
CA PRO A 269 -5.15 -37.45 28.22
C PRO A 269 -5.70 -37.84 29.60
N PRO A 270 -5.89 -39.15 29.88
CA PRO A 270 -6.38 -39.61 31.18
C PRO A 270 -5.33 -39.39 32.28
N ILE A 271 -5.80 -39.23 33.52
CA ILE A 271 -4.95 -39.17 34.72
C ILE A 271 -4.98 -40.55 35.38
N CYS A 272 -3.84 -41.25 35.40
CA CYS A 272 -3.76 -42.65 35.84
C CYS A 272 -3.72 -42.85 37.37
N ASN A 273 -4.06 -41.82 38.16
CA ASN A 273 -3.84 -41.80 39.62
C ASN A 273 -5.10 -42.07 40.47
N ASP A 274 -6.24 -42.43 39.89
CA ASP A 274 -7.42 -42.82 40.68
C ASP A 274 -8.31 -43.82 39.94
N SER A 275 -8.59 -44.94 40.60
CA SER A 275 -9.41 -46.06 40.09
C SER A 275 -10.91 -45.80 40.15
N SER A 276 -11.34 -44.55 40.42
CA SER A 276 -12.74 -44.21 40.68
C SER A 276 -13.45 -43.37 39.60
N HIS A 277 -12.76 -42.89 38.56
CA HIS A 277 -13.36 -41.93 37.61
C HIS A 277 -13.89 -42.50 36.27
N LEU A 278 -14.14 -43.81 36.19
CA LEU A 278 -14.98 -44.37 35.10
C LEU A 278 -16.47 -44.50 35.47
N SER A 279 -16.95 -43.62 36.35
CA SER A 279 -18.39 -43.39 36.51
C SER A 279 -18.73 -42.08 35.82
N SER A 280 -19.53 -42.16 34.74
CA SER A 280 -20.10 -41.04 33.97
C SER A 280 -19.12 -40.06 33.32
N MET A 281 -18.62 -40.42 32.14
CA MET A 281 -18.51 -39.41 31.08
C MET A 281 -19.92 -39.29 30.47
N ASP A 282 -20.82 -38.64 31.19
CA ASP A 282 -22.04 -38.12 30.55
C ASP A 282 -21.59 -37.14 29.46
N PRO A 283 -22.23 -37.11 28.29
CA PRO A 283 -21.88 -36.16 27.25
C PRO A 283 -22.01 -34.75 27.82
N THR A 284 -20.88 -34.10 28.12
CA THR A 284 -20.85 -32.69 28.47
C THR A 284 -21.33 -31.92 27.25
N GLU A 285 -22.55 -31.38 27.33
CA GLU A 285 -23.05 -30.41 26.37
C GLU A 285 -22.01 -29.29 26.22
N ALA A 286 -21.68 -28.93 24.98
CA ALA A 286 -20.81 -27.79 24.72
C ALA A 286 -21.42 -26.54 25.36
N ASP A 287 -20.65 -25.78 26.13
CA ASP A 287 -21.10 -24.52 26.74
C ASP A 287 -21.77 -23.64 25.66
N GLY A 288 -23.07 -23.42 25.81
CA GLY A 288 -23.89 -22.61 24.90
C GLY A 288 -24.72 -23.38 23.86
N SER A 289 -24.68 -24.72 23.81
CA SER A 289 -25.53 -25.54 22.93
C SER A 289 -27.02 -25.21 23.08
N ASN A 290 -27.47 -25.01 24.32
CA ASN A 290 -28.84 -24.62 24.67
C ASN A 290 -29.20 -23.24 24.09
N ILE A 291 -28.25 -22.31 24.07
CA ILE A 291 -28.45 -20.95 23.53
C ILE A 291 -28.56 -21.02 22.00
N PHE A 292 -27.68 -21.76 21.32
CA PHE A 292 -27.75 -21.97 19.87
C PHE A 292 -29.05 -22.66 19.44
N GLY A 293 -29.52 -23.63 20.21
CA GLY A 293 -30.82 -24.29 20.01
C GLY A 293 -31.98 -23.30 20.11
N ILE A 294 -32.01 -22.46 21.16
CA ILE A 294 -33.08 -21.47 21.37
C ILE A 294 -33.05 -20.39 20.28
N ILE A 295 -31.88 -19.88 19.90
CA ILE A 295 -31.77 -18.84 18.86
C ILE A 295 -32.21 -19.41 17.50
N SER A 296 -31.81 -20.64 17.17
CA SER A 296 -32.20 -21.27 15.91
C SER A 296 -33.71 -21.56 15.85
N LEU A 297 -34.31 -22.07 16.94
CA LEU A 297 -35.77 -22.22 17.06
C LEU A 297 -36.51 -20.88 16.95
N GLY A 298 -35.99 -19.83 17.59
CA GLY A 298 -36.53 -18.48 17.50
C GLY A 298 -36.51 -17.92 16.08
N LEU A 299 -35.39 -18.06 15.37
CA LEU A 299 -35.27 -17.61 13.98
C LEU A 299 -36.19 -18.39 13.03
N MET A 300 -36.28 -19.71 13.21
CA MET A 300 -37.17 -20.56 12.41
C MET A 300 -38.65 -20.22 12.63
N THR A 301 -39.07 -19.98 13.87
CA THR A 301 -40.46 -19.60 14.18
C THR A 301 -40.81 -18.23 13.60
N VAL A 302 -39.92 -17.23 13.72
CA VAL A 302 -40.12 -15.91 13.10
C VAL A 302 -40.24 -16.02 11.57
N PHE A 303 -39.41 -16.84 10.94
CA PHE A 303 -39.45 -17.05 9.49
C PHE A 303 -40.78 -17.69 9.04
N VAL A 304 -41.24 -18.72 9.74
CA VAL A 304 -42.53 -19.38 9.46
C VAL A 304 -43.69 -18.40 9.64
N VAL A 305 -43.70 -17.60 10.70
CA VAL A 305 -44.74 -16.58 10.94
C VAL A 305 -44.74 -15.52 9.83
N ALA A 306 -43.56 -15.09 9.35
CA ALA A 306 -43.46 -14.13 8.26
C ALA A 306 -44.04 -14.67 6.94
N ILE A 307 -43.80 -15.95 6.63
CA ILE A 307 -44.39 -16.63 5.46
C ILE A 307 -45.92 -16.64 5.58
N ILE A 308 -46.44 -17.08 6.73
CA ILE A 308 -47.90 -17.15 6.97
C ILE A 308 -48.53 -15.76 6.84
N LEU A 309 -47.92 -14.72 7.42
CA LEU A 309 -48.44 -13.35 7.33
C LEU A 309 -48.40 -12.80 5.89
N SER A 310 -47.37 -13.15 5.12
CA SER A 310 -47.28 -12.81 3.70
C SER A 310 -48.41 -13.45 2.89
N ASP A 311 -48.66 -14.73 3.10
CA ASP A 311 -49.70 -15.47 2.39
C ASP A 311 -51.11 -14.98 2.77
N VAL A 312 -51.35 -14.72 4.07
CA VAL A 312 -52.61 -14.12 4.55
C VAL A 312 -52.84 -12.75 3.90
N LYS A 313 -51.81 -11.92 3.78
CA LYS A 313 -51.90 -10.61 3.13
C LYS A 313 -52.28 -10.74 1.64
N LEU A 314 -51.69 -11.71 0.95
CA LEU A 314 -51.99 -12.05 -0.45
C LEU A 314 -53.44 -12.52 -0.63
N ILE A 315 -53.93 -13.39 0.26
CA ILE A 315 -55.32 -13.88 0.25
C ILE A 315 -56.29 -12.72 0.50
N PHE A 316 -56.00 -11.85 1.47
CA PHE A 316 -56.86 -10.71 1.80
C PHE A 316 -56.95 -9.71 0.64
N GLN A 317 -55.83 -9.44 -0.05
CA GLN A 317 -55.82 -8.62 -1.25
C GLN A 317 -56.65 -9.24 -2.39
N HIS A 318 -56.58 -10.56 -2.58
CA HIS A 318 -57.42 -11.27 -3.54
C HIS A 318 -58.92 -11.19 -3.19
N LEU A 319 -59.28 -11.32 -1.91
CA LEU A 319 -60.67 -11.21 -1.45
C LEU A 319 -61.23 -9.79 -1.62
N ILE A 320 -60.43 -8.75 -1.31
CA ILE A 320 -60.82 -7.35 -1.55
C ILE A 320 -60.99 -7.07 -3.05
N ARG A 321 -60.08 -7.58 -3.89
CA ARG A 321 -60.15 -7.43 -5.35
C ARG A 321 -61.40 -8.11 -5.94
N ASN A 322 -61.77 -9.27 -5.40
CA ASN A 322 -62.98 -9.99 -5.82
C ASN A 322 -64.28 -9.33 -5.30
N ARG A 323 -64.27 -8.71 -4.11
CA ARG A 323 -65.41 -7.90 -3.63
C ARG A 323 -65.62 -6.64 -4.46
N LYS A 324 -64.56 -5.96 -4.91
CA LYS A 324 -64.65 -4.81 -5.82
C LYS A 324 -65.15 -5.15 -7.23
N LYS A 325 -65.02 -6.40 -7.67
CA LYS A 325 -65.54 -6.87 -8.97
C LYS A 325 -67.02 -7.29 -8.96
N ARG A 326 -67.63 -7.44 -7.78
CA ARG A 326 -69.04 -7.88 -7.61
C ARG A 326 -70.01 -6.76 -7.21
N ARG A 327 -69.53 -5.52 -7.09
CA ARG A 327 -70.34 -4.29 -7.03
C ARG A 327 -70.19 -3.55 -8.35
#